data_AF-A0A973Q8Q6-F1
#
_entry.id   AF-A0A973Q8Q6-F1
#
_cell.length_a   1.000
_cell.length_b   1.000
_cell.length_c   1.000
_cell.angle_alpha   90.00
_cell.angle_beta   90.00
_cell.angle_gamma   90.00
#
_symmetry.space_group_name_H-M   'P 1'
#
loop_
_entity.id
_entity.type
_entity.pdbx_description
1 polymer ?
#
loop_
_entity_poly.entity_id
_entity_poly.type
_entity_poly.pdbx_seq_one_letter_code
_entity_poly.pdbx_strand_id
1 'polypeptide(L)'
;AGRPVERPGPADRVLVAAAREAIVEGAPESASLSALAGLLGASPYRLSRAFSRLTGVSVTRYRNRVRVGLLMHRLSQGETGLAGLAADLGFADQAHLTRTVREHVGHTPTALRRLLAVEERVG
;
A
#
# COMPACT_ATOMS: atom_id res chain seq x y z
N ALA A 1 -9.77 33.12 10.29
CA ALA A 1 -10.33 32.80 8.94
C ALA A 1 -9.47 31.71 8.31
N GLY A 2 -9.99 30.48 8.18
CA GLY A 2 -9.27 29.41 7.48
C GLY A 2 -9.30 29.65 5.97
N ARG A 3 -8.16 29.55 5.28
CA ARG A 3 -8.12 29.62 3.81
C ARG A 3 -9.11 28.60 3.23
N PRO A 4 -9.90 28.96 2.20
CA PRO A 4 -10.79 28.00 1.54
C PRO A 4 -9.96 26.80 1.06
N VAL A 5 -10.45 25.59 1.36
CA VAL A 5 -9.78 24.34 0.99
C VAL A 5 -9.91 24.16 -0.53
N GLU A 6 -9.02 24.80 -1.28
CA GLU A 6 -9.01 24.86 -2.74
C GLU A 6 -9.15 23.46 -3.33
N ARG A 7 -10.26 23.15 -4.03
CA ARG A 7 -10.56 21.79 -4.53
C ARG A 7 -9.41 21.25 -5.40
N PRO A 8 -9.10 19.95 -5.38
CA PRO A 8 -8.00 19.41 -6.17
C PRO A 8 -8.21 19.72 -7.66
N GLY A 9 -7.21 20.34 -8.29
CA GLY A 9 -7.24 20.68 -9.70
C GLY A 9 -7.04 19.47 -10.61
N PRO A 10 -7.18 19.63 -11.94
CA PRO A 10 -6.87 18.57 -12.92
C PRO A 10 -5.46 17.98 -12.75
N ALA A 11 -4.46 18.83 -12.51
CA ALA A 11 -3.08 18.40 -12.30
C ALA A 11 -2.90 17.51 -11.06
N ASP A 12 -3.68 17.75 -9.99
CA ASP A 12 -3.64 16.92 -8.79
C ASP A 12 -4.26 15.54 -9.04
N ARG A 13 -5.30 15.45 -9.89
CA ARG A 13 -5.88 14.17 -10.30
C ARG A 13 -4.88 13.33 -11.10
N VAL A 14 -4.18 13.95 -12.04
CA VAL A 14 -3.12 13.28 -12.82
C VAL A 14 -1.99 12.82 -11.90
N LEU A 15 -1.53 13.68 -11.00
CA LEU A 15 -0.50 13.34 -10.02
C LEU A 15 -0.91 12.13 -9.14
N VAL A 16 -2.14 12.12 -8.65
CA VAL A 16 -2.64 11.02 -7.80
C VAL A 16 -2.84 9.74 -8.61
N ALA A 17 -3.28 9.82 -9.86
CA ALA A 17 -3.40 8.65 -10.73
C ALA A 17 -2.02 8.00 -10.96
N ALA A 18 -1.02 8.79 -11.36
CA ALA A 18 0.35 8.31 -11.56
C ALA A 18 0.97 7.75 -10.26
N ALA A 19 0.71 8.39 -9.12
CA ALA A 19 1.15 7.85 -7.83
C ALA A 19 0.52 6.50 -7.49
N ARG A 20 -0.77 6.29 -7.82
CA ARG A 20 -1.45 5.01 -7.60
C ARG A 20 -0.88 3.93 -8.52
N GLU A 21 -0.64 4.26 -9.77
CA GLU A 21 -0.03 3.37 -10.77
C GLU A 21 1.36 2.91 -10.31
N ALA A 22 2.26 3.83 -10.00
CA ALA A 22 3.60 3.51 -9.52
C ALA A 22 3.60 2.63 -8.25
N ILE A 23 2.63 2.83 -7.35
CA ILE A 23 2.47 1.98 -6.15
C ILE A 23 1.97 0.56 -6.53
N VAL A 24 1.05 0.45 -7.48
CA VAL A 24 0.49 -0.84 -7.92
C VAL A 24 1.51 -1.64 -8.72
N GLU A 25 2.30 -0.99 -9.56
CA GLU A 25 3.39 -1.60 -10.33
C GLU A 25 4.60 -1.97 -9.47
N GLY A 26 4.65 -1.50 -8.22
CA GLY A 26 5.75 -1.79 -7.31
C GLY A 26 7.04 -1.03 -7.66
N ALA A 27 6.94 0.16 -8.24
CA ALA A 27 8.10 1.00 -8.55
C ALA A 27 8.96 1.20 -7.28
N PRO A 28 10.31 1.07 -7.35
CA PRO A 28 11.18 1.21 -6.18
C PRO A 28 10.98 2.51 -5.40
N GLU A 29 10.73 3.62 -6.09
CA GLU A 29 10.51 4.96 -5.53
C GLU A 29 9.22 5.03 -4.70
N SER A 30 8.26 4.13 -4.94
CA SER A 30 7.03 4.03 -4.14
C SER A 30 7.30 3.62 -2.69
N ALA A 31 8.52 3.15 -2.37
CA ALA A 31 8.94 2.80 -1.00
C ALA A 31 9.00 4.00 -0.05
N SER A 32 9.02 5.25 -0.53
CA SER A 32 8.89 6.44 0.33
C SER A 32 8.06 7.54 -0.34
N LEU A 33 7.41 8.37 0.47
CA LEU A 33 6.68 9.53 -0.05
C LEU A 33 7.59 10.49 -0.82
N SER A 34 8.81 10.70 -0.31
CA SER A 34 9.77 11.63 -0.90
C SER A 34 10.29 11.16 -2.25
N ALA A 35 10.67 9.89 -2.36
CA ALA A 35 11.13 9.31 -3.63
C ALA A 35 10.01 9.28 -4.66
N LEU A 36 8.80 8.86 -4.27
CA LEU A 36 7.62 8.89 -5.15
C LEU A 36 7.29 10.30 -5.64
N ALA A 37 7.38 11.30 -4.77
CA ALA A 37 7.16 12.69 -5.17
C ALA A 37 8.25 13.16 -6.15
N GLY A 38 9.51 12.80 -5.90
CA GLY A 38 10.64 13.08 -6.79
C GLY A 38 10.45 12.46 -8.18
N LEU A 39 10.06 11.18 -8.24
CA LEU A 39 9.74 10.47 -9.49
C LEU A 39 8.67 11.22 -10.31
N LEU A 40 7.68 11.79 -9.63
CA LEU A 40 6.53 12.45 -10.26
C LEU A 40 6.72 13.97 -10.45
N GLY A 41 7.92 14.50 -10.21
CA GLY A 41 8.20 15.94 -10.34
C GLY A 41 7.36 16.83 -9.39
N ALA A 42 6.98 16.30 -8.23
CA ALA A 42 6.15 17.00 -7.24
C ALA A 42 6.86 17.14 -5.90
N SER A 43 6.41 18.09 -5.08
CA SER A 43 6.85 18.14 -3.68
C SER A 43 6.15 17.05 -2.85
N PRO A 44 6.81 16.48 -1.82
CA PRO A 44 6.19 15.50 -0.93
C PRO A 44 4.91 16.02 -0.26
N TYR A 45 4.90 17.31 0.10
CA TYR A 45 3.74 17.97 0.67
C TYR A 45 2.56 18.00 -0.31
N ARG A 46 2.80 18.42 -1.57
CA ARG A 46 1.75 18.46 -2.60
C ARG A 46 1.17 17.07 -2.83
N LEU A 47 2.03 16.07 -3.03
CA LEU A 47 1.59 14.69 -3.25
C LEU A 47 0.75 14.18 -2.07
N SER A 48 1.25 14.29 -0.84
CA SER A 48 0.52 13.83 0.36
C SER A 48 -0.85 14.49 0.51
N ARG A 49 -0.92 15.81 0.31
CA ARG A 49 -2.15 16.61 0.40
C ARG A 49 -3.15 16.24 -0.69
N ALA A 50 -2.71 16.21 -1.96
CA ALA A 50 -3.57 15.86 -3.09
C ALA A 50 -4.09 14.42 -2.96
N PHE A 51 -3.21 13.48 -2.62
CA PHE A 51 -3.54 12.07 -2.50
C PHE A 51 -4.57 11.82 -1.40
N SER A 52 -4.36 12.38 -0.20
CA SER A 52 -5.30 12.21 0.91
C SER A 52 -6.68 12.78 0.61
N ARG A 53 -6.73 13.93 -0.09
CA ARG A 53 -8.00 14.57 -0.45
C ARG A 53 -8.76 13.85 -1.55
N LEU A 54 -8.05 13.26 -2.52
CA LEU A 54 -8.65 12.58 -3.66
C LEU A 54 -8.99 11.11 -3.38
N THR A 55 -8.22 10.44 -2.52
CA THR A 55 -8.41 9.00 -2.23
C THR A 55 -9.04 8.72 -0.87
N GLY A 56 -9.12 9.73 0.01
CA GLY A 56 -9.57 9.58 1.38
C GLY A 56 -8.58 8.90 2.32
N VAL A 57 -7.40 8.49 1.83
CA VAL A 57 -6.36 7.81 2.62
C VAL A 57 -4.98 8.38 2.34
N SER A 58 -4.04 8.23 3.29
CA SER A 58 -2.66 8.62 3.05
C SER A 58 -1.99 7.71 2.01
N VAL A 59 -0.94 8.22 1.37
CA VAL A 59 -0.09 7.46 0.44
C VAL A 59 0.42 6.16 1.09
N THR A 60 0.93 6.25 2.33
CA THR A 60 1.42 5.10 3.10
C THR A 60 0.32 4.07 3.33
N ARG A 61 -0.89 4.49 3.71
CA ARG A 61 -2.03 3.59 3.93
C ARG A 61 -2.46 2.90 2.65
N TYR A 62 -2.48 3.63 1.52
CA TYR A 62 -2.78 3.04 0.22
C TYR A 62 -1.74 2.01 -0.21
N ARG A 63 -0.44 2.35 -0.10
CA ARG A 63 0.66 1.43 -0.39
C ARG A 63 0.60 0.16 0.47
N ASN A 64 0.35 0.31 1.77
CA ASN A 64 0.22 -0.84 2.65
C ASN A 64 -0.99 -1.72 2.28
N ARG A 65 -2.11 -1.12 1.84
CA ARG A 65 -3.26 -1.87 1.32
C ARG A 65 -2.89 -2.70 0.09
N VAL A 66 -2.14 -2.14 -0.86
CA VAL A 66 -1.66 -2.87 -2.06
C VAL A 66 -0.75 -4.04 -1.64
N ARG A 67 0.22 -3.79 -0.76
CA ARG A 67 1.13 -4.83 -0.23
C ARG A 67 0.39 -5.95 0.50
N VAL A 68 -0.62 -5.62 1.30
CA VAL A 68 -1.45 -6.61 2.00
C VAL A 68 -2.25 -7.45 1.01
N GLY A 69 -2.76 -6.86 -0.06
CA GLY A 69 -3.40 -7.61 -1.15
C GLY A 69 -2.45 -8.60 -1.82
N LEU A 70 -1.24 -8.16 -2.17
CA LEU A 70 -0.20 -9.02 -2.76
C LEU A 70 0.22 -10.14 -1.80
N LEU A 71 0.35 -9.85 -0.51
CA LEU A 71 0.61 -10.87 0.52
C LEU A 71 -0.48 -11.94 0.52
N MET A 72 -1.75 -11.53 0.57
CA MET A 72 -2.87 -12.48 0.60
C MET A 72 -2.89 -13.36 -0.66
N HIS A 73 -2.60 -12.79 -1.83
CA HIS A 73 -2.43 -13.55 -3.05
C HIS A 73 -1.31 -14.59 -2.92
N ARG A 74 -0.09 -14.18 -2.49
CA ARG A 74 1.03 -15.13 -2.32
C ARG A 74 0.76 -16.22 -1.27
N LEU A 75 0.11 -15.88 -0.17
CA LEU A 75 -0.33 -16.86 0.84
C LEU A 75 -1.34 -17.86 0.25
N SER A 76 -2.26 -17.42 -0.62
CA SER A 76 -3.19 -18.32 -1.31
C SER A 76 -2.49 -19.28 -2.27
N GLN A 77 -1.33 -18.89 -2.81
CA GLN A 77 -0.48 -19.75 -3.64
C GLN A 77 0.42 -20.69 -2.82
N GLY A 78 0.21 -20.78 -1.49
CA GLY A 78 0.92 -21.70 -0.61
C GLY A 78 2.24 -21.15 -0.03
N GLU A 79 2.57 -19.88 -0.25
CA GLU A 79 3.81 -19.32 0.28
C GLU A 79 3.79 -19.26 1.81
N THR A 80 4.89 -19.69 2.45
CA THR A 80 4.95 -19.84 3.92
C THR A 80 6.01 -19.00 4.60
N GLY A 81 7.00 -18.49 3.87
CA GLY A 81 8.14 -17.74 4.38
C GLY A 81 7.83 -16.27 4.64
N LEU A 82 7.29 -15.95 5.83
CA LEU A 82 6.88 -14.57 6.16
C LEU A 82 8.02 -13.54 6.15
N ALA A 83 9.25 -13.94 6.48
CA ALA A 83 10.41 -13.06 6.42
C ALA A 83 10.81 -12.72 4.97
N GLY A 84 10.78 -13.71 4.07
CA GLY A 84 11.01 -13.50 2.64
C GLY A 84 9.93 -12.62 2.02
N LEU A 85 8.66 -12.94 2.31
CA LEU A 85 7.51 -12.12 1.92
C LEU A 85 7.61 -10.68 2.43
N ALA A 86 8.14 -10.46 3.63
CA ALA A 86 8.36 -9.12 4.15
C ALA A 86 9.36 -8.34 3.28
N ALA A 87 10.51 -8.95 2.98
CA ALA A 87 11.54 -8.34 2.13
C ALA A 87 11.01 -8.05 0.72
N ASP A 88 10.39 -9.04 0.08
CA ASP A 88 9.87 -8.95 -1.29
C ASP A 88 8.78 -7.89 -1.46
N LEU A 89 7.91 -7.75 -0.46
CA LEU A 89 6.81 -6.77 -0.49
C LEU A 89 7.23 -5.40 0.06
N GLY A 90 8.51 -5.22 0.40
CA GLY A 90 9.07 -3.95 0.85
C GLY A 90 8.65 -3.54 2.28
N PHE A 91 8.42 -4.52 3.15
CA PHE A 91 8.35 -4.32 4.60
C PHE A 91 9.75 -4.34 5.21
N ALA A 92 9.94 -3.58 6.29
CA ALA A 92 11.22 -3.50 6.99
C ALA A 92 11.65 -4.85 7.58
N ASP A 93 10.68 -5.61 8.10
CA ASP A 93 10.86 -6.93 8.68
C ASP A 93 9.51 -7.66 8.79
N GLN A 94 9.54 -8.90 9.25
CA GLN A 94 8.35 -9.73 9.48
C GLN A 94 7.40 -9.14 10.55
N ALA A 95 7.91 -8.44 11.56
CA ALA A 95 7.10 -7.86 12.63
C ALA A 95 6.26 -6.67 12.09
N HIS A 96 6.88 -5.82 11.27
CA HIS A 96 6.22 -4.74 10.55
C HIS A 96 5.17 -5.28 9.57
N LEU A 97 5.49 -6.33 8.81
CA LEU A 97 4.51 -7.02 7.96
C LEU A 97 3.32 -7.49 8.81
N THR A 98 3.58 -8.21 9.91
CA THR A 98 2.52 -8.80 10.75
C THR A 98 1.60 -7.74 11.34
N ARG A 99 2.19 -6.65 11.87
CA ARG A 99 1.45 -5.51 12.40
C ARG A 99 0.57 -4.86 11.34
N THR A 100 1.15 -4.58 10.17
CA THR A 100 0.44 -3.91 9.08
C THR A 100 -0.74 -4.74 8.58
N VAL A 101 -0.53 -6.05 8.39
CA VAL A 101 -1.59 -6.97 7.94
C VAL A 101 -2.72 -7.01 8.96
N ARG A 102 -2.41 -7.14 10.24
CA ARG A 102 -3.42 -7.12 11.31
C ARG A 102 -4.19 -5.80 11.35
N GLU A 103 -3.52 -4.66 11.18
CA GLU A 103 -4.16 -3.34 11.14
C GLU A 103 -5.07 -3.15 9.92
N HIS A 104 -4.77 -3.78 8.80
CA HIS A 104 -5.53 -3.64 7.55
C HIS A 104 -6.68 -4.63 7.40
N VAL A 105 -6.53 -5.88 7.87
CA VAL A 105 -7.52 -6.95 7.64
C VAL A 105 -7.92 -7.71 8.90
N GLY A 106 -7.48 -7.27 10.09
CA GLY A 106 -7.89 -7.86 11.38
C GLY A 106 -7.21 -9.18 11.74
N HIS A 107 -6.50 -9.82 10.81
CA HIS A 107 -5.86 -11.12 10.99
C HIS A 107 -4.34 -11.04 10.84
N THR A 108 -3.62 -11.96 11.47
CA THR A 108 -2.17 -12.12 11.22
C THR A 108 -1.94 -12.89 9.91
N PRO A 109 -0.76 -12.77 9.28
CA PRO A 109 -0.43 -13.55 8.08
C PRO A 109 -0.61 -15.06 8.28
N THR A 110 -0.20 -15.58 9.44
CA THR A 110 -0.36 -16.99 9.80
C THR A 110 -1.83 -17.41 9.90
N ALA A 111 -2.69 -16.54 10.44
CA ALA A 111 -4.12 -16.80 10.50
C ALA A 111 -4.75 -16.78 9.10
N LEU A 112 -4.40 -15.79 8.27
CA LEU A 112 -4.85 -15.71 6.88
C LEU A 112 -4.45 -16.96 6.08
N ARG A 113 -3.21 -17.43 6.23
CA ARG A 113 -2.78 -18.67 5.57
C ARG A 113 -3.66 -19.87 5.92
N ARG A 114 -4.08 -19.99 7.18
CA ARG A 114 -4.98 -21.07 7.62
C ARG A 114 -6.37 -20.92 7.01
N LEU A 115 -6.90 -19.70 6.95
CA LEU A 115 -8.22 -19.42 6.36
C LEU A 115 -8.23 -19.72 4.86
N LEU A 116 -7.22 -19.23 4.12
CA LEU A 116 -7.09 -19.42 2.67
C LEU A 116 -6.83 -20.89 2.31
N ALA A 117 -6.14 -21.66 3.15
CA ALA A 117 -5.92 -23.09 2.93
C ALA A 117 -7.16 -23.97 3.17
N VAL A 118 -8.20 -23.44 3.83
CA VAL A 118 -9.48 -24.15 4.03
C VAL A 118 -10.38 -24.01 2.79
N GLU A 119 -10.32 -22.89 2.07
CA GLU A 119 -11.09 -22.66 0.85
C GLU A 119 -10.77 -23.68 -0.25
N GLU A 120 -9.51 -24.11 -0.37
CA GLU A 120 -9.06 -25.13 -1.34
C GLU A 120 -9.56 -26.56 -1.04
N ARG A 121 -10.09 -26.83 0.16
CA ARG A 121 -10.52 -28.17 0.60
C ARG A 121 -12.04 -28.40 0.52
N VAL A 122 -12.80 -27.37 0.13
CA VAL A 122 -14.27 -27.40 0.03
C VAL A 122 -14.75 -27.33 -1.43
N GLY A 123 -13.80 -27.30 -2.40
CA GLY A 123 -14.07 -27.35 -3.84
C GLY A 123 -13.99 -28.75 -4.43
#